data_AF-A0A6I9P0Z5-F1
#
_entry.id   AF-A0A6I9P0Z5-F1
#
_cell.length_a   1.000
_cell.length_b   1.000
_cell.length_c   1.000
_cell.angle_alpha   90.00
_cell.angle_beta   90.00
_cell.angle_gamma   90.00
#
_symmetry.space_group_name_H-M   'P 1'
#
loop_
_entity.id
_entity.type
_entity.pdbx_description
1 polymer ?
#
loop_
_entity_poly.entity_id
_entity_poly.type
_entity_poly.pdbx_seq_one_letter_code
_entity_poly.pdbx_strand_id
1 'polypeptide(L)'
;MIACVGQQAISGSRVPDGFENRSLPHFEKHSKLPAAKGFVADSFYSGLTPTEFFFHTMAGREGLVDTAVKTAETGYMQRRLVKSLEDLCSQYDLTVRSSTGDIIQFIYGGDGLDPTDMEGKDEPLEFQRVLDNIRVSFPRSTWHFHLFHLLFLIFLNLRSSTSDASLPPCTHTPTNCTQTHVQTHTFFIT
;
A
#
# COMPACT_ATOMS: atom_id res chain seq x y z
N MET A 1 25.92 7.73 -10.98
CA MET A 1 26.25 8.10 -12.38
C MET A 1 27.45 9.04 -12.48
N ILE A 2 27.56 10.10 -11.66
CA ILE A 2 28.62 11.13 -11.79
C ILE A 2 29.89 10.82 -10.98
N ALA A 3 29.78 10.22 -9.78
CA ALA A 3 30.95 10.02 -8.89
C ALA A 3 31.76 8.76 -9.26
N CYS A 4 31.21 7.58 -9.03
CA CYS A 4 31.83 6.30 -9.39
C CYS A 4 30.72 5.26 -9.64
N VAL A 5 31.05 4.15 -10.32
CA VAL A 5 30.13 3.00 -10.46
C VAL A 5 30.20 2.10 -9.22
N GLY A 6 31.39 1.83 -8.70
CA GLY A 6 31.60 1.00 -7.51
C GLY A 6 31.88 -0.48 -7.80
N GLN A 7 31.73 -1.31 -6.77
CA GLN A 7 32.08 -2.73 -6.83
C GLN A 7 31.09 -3.53 -7.69
N GLN A 8 31.59 -4.22 -8.70
CA GLN A 8 30.82 -5.21 -9.45
C GLN A 8 30.84 -6.54 -8.67
N ALA A 9 29.67 -6.99 -8.25
CA ALA A 9 29.49 -8.26 -7.56
C ALA A 9 28.87 -9.28 -8.52
N ILE A 10 29.39 -10.51 -8.50
CA ILE A 10 28.84 -11.64 -9.23
C ILE A 10 28.46 -12.72 -8.23
N SER A 11 27.18 -13.10 -8.20
CA SER A 11 26.62 -14.12 -7.31
C SER A 11 26.94 -13.90 -5.83
N GLY A 12 26.82 -12.64 -5.39
CA GLY A 12 27.08 -12.22 -4.00
C GLY A 12 28.56 -12.14 -3.60
N SER A 13 29.48 -12.43 -4.52
CA SER A 13 30.92 -12.35 -4.30
C SER A 13 31.58 -11.32 -5.23
N ARG A 14 32.84 -10.96 -4.94
CA ARG A 14 33.66 -10.21 -5.92
C ARG A 14 33.91 -11.07 -7.16
N VAL A 15 34.28 -10.43 -8.27
CA VAL A 15 34.51 -11.11 -9.55
C VAL A 15 35.44 -12.33 -9.36
N PRO A 16 34.99 -13.54 -9.75
CA PRO A 16 35.78 -14.76 -9.60
C PRO A 16 36.96 -14.77 -10.57
N ASP A 17 37.92 -15.66 -10.32
CA ASP A 17 39.09 -15.82 -11.19
C ASP A 17 38.69 -16.61 -12.44
N GLY A 18 38.64 -15.92 -13.60
CA GLY A 18 38.35 -16.54 -14.90
C GLY A 18 39.56 -17.24 -15.53
N PHE A 19 40.77 -16.94 -15.05
CA PHE A 19 42.03 -17.58 -15.43
C PHE A 19 42.71 -18.19 -14.21
N GLU A 20 43.79 -18.96 -14.42
CA GLU A 20 44.60 -19.52 -13.34
C GLU A 20 45.08 -18.41 -12.37
N ASN A 21 44.45 -18.37 -11.19
CA ASN A 21 44.74 -17.44 -10.10
C ASN A 21 44.59 -15.94 -10.41
N ARG A 22 43.78 -15.56 -11.42
CA ARG A 22 43.50 -14.14 -11.73
C ARG A 22 42.20 -13.95 -12.50
N SER A 23 41.63 -12.76 -12.43
CA SER A 23 40.40 -12.39 -13.14
C SER A 23 40.62 -12.14 -14.63
N LEU A 24 41.63 -11.33 -14.99
CA LEU A 24 42.02 -10.99 -16.36
C LEU A 24 43.54 -11.15 -16.57
N PRO A 25 44.01 -11.41 -17.80
CA PRO A 25 45.43 -11.56 -18.09
C PRO A 25 46.26 -10.29 -17.86
N HIS A 26 45.60 -9.13 -17.79
CA HIS A 26 46.20 -7.83 -17.51
C HIS A 26 46.64 -7.64 -16.05
N PHE A 27 46.17 -8.50 -15.15
CA PHE A 27 46.55 -8.45 -13.74
C PHE A 27 47.55 -9.57 -13.40
N GLU A 28 48.36 -9.30 -12.38
CA GLU A 28 49.30 -10.27 -11.82
C GLU A 28 48.57 -11.44 -11.16
N LYS A 29 49.21 -12.62 -11.18
CA LYS A 29 48.69 -13.82 -10.51
C LYS A 29 48.52 -13.57 -9.01
N HIS A 30 47.43 -14.06 -8.45
CA HIS A 30 47.02 -13.91 -7.03
C HIS A 30 46.79 -12.47 -6.56
N SER A 31 46.70 -11.49 -7.45
CA SER A 31 46.41 -10.11 -7.07
C SER A 31 44.99 -9.95 -6.50
N LYS A 32 44.89 -9.29 -5.34
CA LYS A 32 43.62 -8.99 -4.64
C LYS A 32 43.30 -7.50 -4.61
N LEU A 33 43.87 -6.74 -5.55
CA LEU A 33 43.63 -5.31 -5.66
C LEU A 33 42.16 -5.04 -6.03
N PRO A 34 41.58 -3.89 -5.62
CA PRO A 34 40.21 -3.53 -5.96
C PRO A 34 39.94 -3.58 -7.47
N ALA A 35 40.80 -2.95 -8.28
CA ALA A 35 40.70 -2.99 -9.75
C ALA A 35 40.79 -4.41 -10.33
N ALA A 36 41.63 -5.28 -9.74
CA ALA A 36 41.75 -6.69 -10.18
C ALA A 36 40.52 -7.53 -9.81
N LYS A 37 39.74 -7.13 -8.81
CA LYS A 37 38.56 -7.84 -8.32
C LYS A 37 37.25 -7.11 -8.62
N GLY A 38 37.22 -6.30 -9.69
CA GLY A 38 35.99 -5.74 -10.24
C GLY A 38 35.48 -4.46 -9.57
N PHE A 39 36.35 -3.71 -8.90
CA PHE A 39 36.01 -2.35 -8.47
C PHE A 39 36.17 -1.37 -9.63
N VAL A 40 35.10 -0.65 -9.96
CA VAL A 40 35.07 0.38 -11.01
C VAL A 40 35.12 1.75 -10.35
N ALA A 41 36.27 2.42 -10.48
CA ALA A 41 36.50 3.72 -9.87
C ALA A 41 35.91 4.85 -10.73
N ASP A 42 35.97 4.69 -12.05
CA ASP A 42 35.46 5.67 -12.98
C ASP A 42 33.92 5.75 -12.98
N SER A 43 33.42 6.89 -13.44
CA SER A 43 32.00 7.16 -13.60
C SER A 43 31.55 6.89 -15.03
N PHE A 44 30.23 6.73 -15.24
CA PHE A 44 29.70 6.63 -16.61
C PHE A 44 29.91 7.93 -17.42
N TYR A 45 30.12 9.06 -16.74
CA TYR A 45 30.40 10.35 -17.39
C TYR A 45 31.84 10.45 -17.89
N SER A 46 32.81 10.05 -17.06
CA SER A 46 34.24 10.03 -17.42
C SER A 46 34.57 8.94 -18.44
N GLY A 47 33.72 7.90 -18.53
CA GLY A 47 33.95 6.72 -19.33
C GLY A 47 34.68 5.64 -18.55
N LEU A 48 34.50 4.39 -18.95
CA LEU A 48 35.07 3.21 -18.28
C LEU A 48 36.33 2.74 -19.01
N THR A 49 37.34 2.32 -18.24
CA THR A 49 38.49 1.61 -18.82
C THR A 49 38.06 0.24 -19.39
N PRO A 50 38.82 -0.36 -20.33
CA PRO A 50 38.43 -1.64 -20.94
C PRO A 50 38.21 -2.78 -19.93
N THR A 51 39.03 -2.85 -18.87
CA THR A 51 38.88 -3.84 -17.81
C THR A 51 37.65 -3.60 -16.95
N GLU A 52 37.35 -2.34 -16.64
CA GLU A 52 36.15 -1.96 -15.87
C GLU A 52 34.88 -2.20 -16.68
N PHE A 53 34.87 -1.87 -17.97
CA PHE A 53 33.76 -2.15 -18.86
C PHE A 53 33.49 -3.66 -18.94
N PHE A 54 34.54 -4.48 -19.01
CA PHE A 54 34.39 -5.93 -19.00
C PHE A 54 33.78 -6.44 -17.68
N PHE A 55 34.26 -5.98 -16.52
CA PHE A 55 33.66 -6.36 -15.24
C PHE A 55 32.22 -5.86 -15.09
N HIS A 56 31.91 -4.68 -15.63
CA HIS A 56 30.55 -4.16 -15.62
C HIS A 56 29.61 -5.00 -16.49
N THR A 57 30.02 -5.41 -17.69
CA THR A 57 29.23 -6.29 -18.57
C THR A 57 29.02 -7.68 -17.96
N MET A 58 29.99 -8.21 -17.22
CA MET A 58 29.84 -9.47 -16.48
C MET A 58 28.70 -9.40 -15.45
N ALA A 59 28.68 -8.34 -14.62
CA ALA A 59 27.61 -8.13 -13.63
C ALA A 59 26.26 -7.84 -14.31
N GLY A 60 26.26 -7.07 -15.41
CA GLY A 60 25.05 -6.80 -16.19
C GLY A 60 24.40 -8.07 -16.76
N ARG A 61 25.21 -9.02 -17.25
CA ARG A 61 24.70 -10.31 -17.73
C ARG A 61 24.02 -11.12 -16.62
N GLU A 62 24.57 -11.13 -15.41
CA GLU A 62 23.94 -11.84 -14.30
C GLU A 62 22.54 -11.31 -14.00
N GLY A 63 22.37 -9.98 -13.96
CA GLY A 63 21.05 -9.38 -13.76
C GLY A 63 20.03 -9.75 -14.86
N LEU A 64 20.47 -9.84 -16.11
CA LEU A 64 19.61 -10.28 -17.22
C LEU A 64 19.20 -11.75 -17.09
N VAL A 65 20.16 -12.62 -16.75
CA VAL A 65 19.88 -14.05 -16.55
C VAL A 65 18.96 -14.26 -15.35
N ASP A 66 19.22 -13.58 -14.24
CA ASP A 66 18.43 -13.66 -13.02
C ASP A 66 16.97 -13.26 -13.26
N THR A 67 16.74 -12.16 -13.98
CA THR A 67 15.39 -11.72 -14.37
C THR A 67 14.67 -12.76 -15.23
N ALA A 68 15.40 -13.36 -16.20
CA ALA A 68 14.84 -14.37 -17.09
C ALA A 68 14.48 -15.67 -16.34
N VAL A 69 15.33 -16.12 -15.42
CA VAL A 69 15.14 -17.38 -14.67
C VAL A 69 14.07 -17.23 -13.60
N LYS A 70 14.07 -16.13 -12.83
CA LYS A 70 13.11 -15.91 -11.73
C LYS A 70 11.65 -15.92 -12.18
N THR A 71 11.39 -15.55 -13.44
CA THR A 71 10.02 -15.52 -14.00
C THR A 71 9.36 -16.91 -14.00
N ALA A 72 10.13 -17.96 -14.33
CA ALA A 72 9.59 -19.32 -14.37
C ALA A 72 9.25 -19.84 -12.96
N GLU A 73 10.10 -19.55 -11.99
CA GLU A 73 9.93 -20.01 -10.60
C GLU A 73 8.76 -19.30 -9.91
N THR A 74 8.69 -17.97 -9.99
CA THR A 74 7.62 -17.18 -9.36
C THR A 74 6.27 -17.47 -10.00
N GLY A 75 6.21 -17.58 -11.33
CA GLY A 75 4.97 -17.90 -12.05
C GLY A 75 4.45 -19.31 -11.73
N TYR A 76 5.33 -20.30 -11.64
CA TYR A 76 4.92 -21.66 -11.27
C TYR A 76 4.45 -21.74 -9.81
N MET A 77 5.13 -21.05 -8.90
CA MET A 77 4.71 -20.94 -7.49
C MET A 77 3.33 -20.30 -7.39
N GLN A 78 3.11 -19.18 -8.06
CA GLN A 78 1.81 -18.49 -8.10
C GLN A 78 0.71 -19.43 -8.63
N ARG A 79 0.95 -20.12 -9.75
CA ARG A 79 -0.04 -21.05 -10.34
C ARG A 79 -0.45 -22.15 -9.35
N ARG A 80 0.51 -22.73 -8.62
CA ARG A 80 0.24 -23.77 -7.61
C ARG A 80 -0.61 -23.24 -6.46
N LEU A 81 -0.30 -22.04 -5.97
CA LEU A 81 -1.05 -21.40 -4.90
C LEU A 81 -2.46 -21.04 -5.34
N VAL A 82 -2.63 -20.43 -6.52
CA VAL A 82 -3.95 -20.08 -7.08
C VAL A 82 -4.82 -21.33 -7.20
N LYS A 83 -4.30 -22.41 -7.78
CA LYS A 83 -5.06 -23.66 -7.93
C LYS A 83 -5.41 -24.33 -6.60
N SER A 84 -4.68 -24.06 -5.54
CA SER A 84 -4.97 -24.59 -4.20
C SER A 84 -5.98 -23.74 -3.44
N LEU A 85 -6.09 -22.45 -3.75
CA LEU A 85 -6.89 -21.47 -3.02
C LEU A 85 -8.14 -20.98 -3.77
N GLU A 86 -8.31 -21.34 -5.06
CA GLU A 86 -9.41 -20.85 -5.90
C GLU A 86 -10.82 -21.24 -5.42
N ASP A 87 -10.92 -22.32 -4.63
CA ASP A 87 -12.19 -22.79 -4.07
C ASP A 87 -12.59 -22.07 -2.76
N LEU A 88 -11.69 -21.26 -2.17
CA LEU A 88 -11.97 -20.60 -0.90
C LEU A 88 -12.86 -19.38 -1.10
N CYS A 89 -13.97 -19.34 -0.36
CA CYS A 89 -14.92 -18.24 -0.40
C CYS A 89 -15.35 -17.82 1.02
N SER A 90 -15.52 -16.51 1.23
CA SER A 90 -16.10 -15.95 2.45
C SER A 90 -17.63 -16.05 2.39
N GLN A 91 -18.20 -16.69 3.40
CA GLN A 91 -19.64 -16.92 3.50
C GLN A 91 -20.33 -15.81 4.31
N TYR A 92 -21.65 -15.70 4.20
CA TYR A 92 -22.44 -14.68 4.90
C TYR A 92 -22.34 -14.75 6.44
N ASP A 93 -21.91 -15.89 6.98
CA ASP A 93 -21.67 -16.09 8.41
C ASP A 93 -20.27 -15.66 8.87
N LEU A 94 -19.53 -14.92 8.01
CA LEU A 94 -18.16 -14.44 8.21
C LEU A 94 -17.09 -15.56 8.27
N THR A 95 -17.47 -16.80 7.95
CA THR A 95 -16.52 -17.93 7.87
C THR A 95 -15.93 -18.09 6.47
N VAL A 96 -14.70 -18.59 6.39
CA VAL A 96 -14.08 -18.95 5.10
C VAL A 96 -14.16 -20.46 4.92
N ARG A 97 -14.82 -20.89 3.84
CA ARG A 97 -15.08 -22.30 3.57
C ARG A 97 -14.56 -22.73 2.21
N SER A 98 -14.23 -24.01 2.09
CA SER A 98 -13.95 -24.67 0.81
C SER A 98 -15.25 -25.07 0.09
N SER A 99 -15.13 -25.46 -1.17
CA SER A 99 -16.24 -25.96 -2.01
C SER A 99 -16.91 -27.22 -1.44
N THR A 100 -16.18 -28.04 -0.67
CA THR A 100 -16.68 -29.23 0.03
C THR A 100 -17.54 -28.92 1.26
N GLY A 101 -17.50 -27.68 1.75
CA GLY A 101 -18.17 -27.25 2.99
C GLY A 101 -17.29 -27.30 4.23
N ASP A 102 -16.01 -27.70 4.11
CA ASP A 102 -15.05 -27.67 5.21
C ASP A 102 -14.71 -26.21 5.61
N ILE A 103 -14.66 -25.95 6.92
CA ILE A 103 -14.32 -24.63 7.49
C ILE A 103 -12.80 -24.52 7.60
N ILE A 104 -12.22 -23.52 6.93
CA ILE A 104 -10.77 -23.24 6.94
C ILE A 104 -10.43 -22.16 7.97
N GLN A 105 -11.27 -21.11 8.06
CA GLN A 105 -11.15 -20.05 9.07
C GLN A 105 -12.54 -19.73 9.62
N PHE A 106 -12.64 -19.57 10.95
CA PHE A 106 -13.88 -19.16 11.62
C PHE A 106 -14.22 -17.69 11.38
N ILE A 107 -13.20 -16.85 11.26
CA ILE A 107 -13.32 -15.44 10.88
C ILE A 107 -12.17 -15.13 9.93
N TYR A 108 -12.45 -14.47 8.82
CA TYR A 108 -11.43 -14.07 7.84
C TYR A 108 -10.38 -13.18 8.50
N GLY A 109 -9.09 -13.53 8.41
CA GLY A 109 -8.00 -12.66 8.90
C GLY A 109 -7.94 -12.47 10.43
N GLY A 110 -8.86 -13.07 11.20
CA GLY A 110 -8.99 -12.83 12.65
C GLY A 110 -9.95 -11.69 13.00
N ASP A 111 -10.05 -10.67 12.15
CA ASP A 111 -10.80 -9.42 12.35
C ASP A 111 -11.97 -9.24 11.37
N GLY A 112 -11.99 -9.99 10.26
CA GLY A 112 -13.02 -9.95 9.24
C GLY A 112 -12.92 -8.75 8.29
N LEU A 113 -11.78 -8.05 8.27
CA LEU A 113 -11.58 -6.84 7.50
C LEU A 113 -10.84 -7.12 6.18
N ASP A 114 -11.18 -6.38 5.12
CA ASP A 114 -10.51 -6.50 3.82
C ASP A 114 -9.18 -5.71 3.84
N PRO A 115 -8.03 -6.33 3.50
CA PRO A 115 -6.76 -5.62 3.38
C PRO A 115 -6.78 -4.47 2.35
N THR A 116 -7.70 -4.51 1.38
CA THR A 116 -7.86 -3.44 0.37
C THR A 116 -8.44 -2.16 0.96
N ASP A 117 -9.25 -2.28 2.01
CA ASP A 117 -9.92 -1.15 2.68
C ASP A 117 -9.08 -0.57 3.84
N MET A 118 -7.86 -1.08 4.05
CA MET A 118 -6.97 -0.61 5.10
C MET A 118 -6.32 0.73 4.73
N GLU A 119 -6.56 1.75 5.56
CA GLU A 119 -5.92 3.05 5.39
C GLU A 119 -4.44 3.05 5.81
N GLY A 120 -4.11 2.25 6.82
CA GLY A 120 -2.79 2.16 7.43
C GLY A 120 -2.05 0.87 7.09
N LYS A 121 -0.90 0.68 7.73
CA LYS A 121 -0.18 -0.60 7.68
C LYS A 121 -0.87 -1.60 8.60
N ASP A 122 -1.64 -2.51 8.00
CA ASP A 122 -2.40 -3.56 8.70
C ASP A 122 -3.40 -3.01 9.74
N GLU A 123 -3.79 -1.74 9.59
CA GLU A 123 -4.74 -1.04 10.46
C GLU A 123 -5.84 -0.38 9.62
N PRO A 124 -7.12 -0.45 10.06
CA PRO A 124 -8.24 0.06 9.27
C PRO A 124 -8.27 1.57 9.17
N LEU A 125 -7.78 2.29 10.19
CA LEU A 125 -7.91 3.74 10.29
C LEU A 125 -6.61 4.39 10.76
N GLU A 126 -6.18 5.42 10.04
CA GLU A 126 -5.11 6.30 10.51
C GLU A 126 -5.71 7.49 11.27
N PHE A 127 -5.80 7.37 12.60
CA PHE A 127 -6.47 8.38 13.44
C PHE A 127 -5.90 9.79 13.28
N GLN A 128 -4.60 9.94 13.05
CA GLN A 128 -3.98 11.26 12.88
C GLN A 128 -4.51 11.95 11.62
N ARG A 129 -4.52 11.24 10.50
CA ARG A 129 -5.06 11.72 9.22
C ARG A 129 -6.53 12.10 9.33
N VAL A 130 -7.33 11.25 9.99
CA VAL A 130 -8.76 11.50 10.19
C VAL A 130 -8.99 12.72 11.08
N LEU A 131 -8.25 12.84 12.19
CA LEU A 131 -8.36 14.00 13.09
C LEU A 131 -7.97 15.30 12.41
N ASP A 132 -6.92 15.30 11.60
CA ASP A 132 -6.50 16.49 10.88
C ASP A 132 -7.50 16.88 9.77
N ASN A 133 -8.08 15.90 9.08
CA ASN A 133 -9.17 16.16 8.14
C ASN A 133 -10.40 16.80 8.81
N ILE A 134 -10.78 16.31 9.99
CA ILE A 134 -11.87 16.88 10.79
C ILE A 134 -11.54 18.32 11.23
N ARG A 135 -10.30 18.57 11.69
CA ARG A 135 -9.84 19.91 12.11
C ARG A 135 -9.89 20.92 10.96
N VAL A 136 -9.56 20.49 9.75
CA VAL A 136 -9.64 21.35 8.54
C VAL A 136 -11.08 21.59 8.12
N SER A 137 -11.93 20.56 8.18
CA SER A 137 -13.34 20.65 7.75
C SER A 137 -14.20 21.49 8.70
N PHE A 138 -13.86 21.49 10.00
CA PHE A 138 -14.55 22.27 11.03
C PHE A 138 -13.59 23.25 11.73
N PRO A 139 -13.22 24.37 11.10
CA PRO A 139 -12.36 25.36 11.72
C PRO A 139 -13.04 25.95 12.95
N ARG A 140 -12.31 26.06 14.07
CA ARG A 140 -12.83 26.47 15.39
C ARG A 140 -13.50 27.87 15.40
N SER A 141 -13.37 28.68 14.34
CA SER A 141 -13.93 30.04 14.24
C SER A 141 -15.44 30.09 13.96
N THR A 142 -16.04 29.06 13.33
CA THR A 142 -17.51 29.01 13.10
C THR A 142 -18.31 28.77 14.38
N TRP A 143 -17.67 28.25 15.43
CA TRP A 143 -18.30 28.00 16.73
C TRP A 143 -18.64 29.30 17.49
N HIS A 144 -17.96 30.41 17.23
CA HIS A 144 -18.29 31.68 17.89
C HIS A 144 -19.48 32.41 17.24
N PHE A 145 -19.65 32.31 15.92
CA PHE A 145 -20.74 33.01 15.24
C PHE A 145 -22.09 32.29 15.39
N HIS A 146 -22.11 30.95 15.32
CA HIS A 146 -23.36 30.20 15.44
C HIS A 146 -23.86 30.08 16.87
N LEU A 147 -22.97 29.93 17.87
CA LEU A 147 -23.37 29.81 19.27
C LEU A 147 -23.91 31.14 19.82
N PHE A 148 -23.33 32.28 19.42
CA PHE A 148 -23.82 33.61 19.81
C PHE A 148 -25.14 33.94 19.13
N HIS A 149 -25.34 33.56 17.86
CA HIS A 149 -26.59 33.80 17.14
C HIS A 149 -27.74 32.88 17.61
N LEU A 150 -27.47 31.62 17.95
CA LEU A 150 -28.46 30.72 18.56
C LEU A 150 -28.81 31.14 19.99
N LEU A 151 -27.83 31.51 20.82
CA LEU A 151 -28.10 32.06 22.15
C LEU A 151 -28.87 33.39 22.07
N PHE A 152 -28.56 34.27 21.12
CA PHE A 152 -29.27 35.54 20.90
C PHE A 152 -30.71 35.32 20.40
N LEU A 153 -30.93 34.38 19.47
CA LEU A 153 -32.28 34.01 19.02
C LEU A 153 -33.10 33.34 20.14
N ILE A 154 -32.50 32.49 20.96
CA ILE A 154 -33.16 31.90 22.14
C ILE A 154 -33.51 33.01 23.15
N PHE A 155 -32.61 33.97 23.39
CA PHE A 155 -32.87 35.11 24.29
C PHE A 155 -33.97 36.05 23.78
N LEU A 156 -34.05 36.30 22.47
CA LEU A 156 -35.11 37.12 21.86
C LEU A 156 -36.47 36.41 21.84
N ASN A 157 -36.50 35.10 21.58
CA ASN A 157 -37.74 34.32 21.56
C ASN A 157 -38.33 34.11 22.97
N LEU A 158 -37.48 34.01 24.02
CA LEU A 158 -37.95 33.95 25.41
C LEU A 158 -38.50 35.30 25.94
N ARG A 159 -38.18 36.45 25.32
CA ARG A 159 -38.72 37.76 25.73
C ARG A 159 -40.11 38.05 25.15
N SER A 160 -40.51 37.38 24.07
CA SER A 160 -41.82 37.58 23.42
C SER A 160 -42.93 36.64 23.88
N SER A 161 -42.63 35.57 24.61
CA SER A 161 -43.63 34.53 24.98
C SER A 161 -44.24 34.64 26.38
N THR A 162 -43.99 35.70 27.16
CA THR A 162 -44.61 35.86 28.50
C THR A 162 -45.98 36.56 28.51
N SER A 163 -46.63 36.76 27.37
CA SER A 163 -48.02 37.22 27.32
C SER A 163 -48.76 36.49 26.19
N ASP A 164 -49.32 35.33 26.50
CA ASP A 164 -50.77 35.17 26.52
C ASP A 164 -51.17 33.70 26.70
N ALA A 165 -52.14 33.52 27.59
CA ALA A 165 -52.73 32.26 28.00
C ALA A 165 -53.74 31.75 26.97
N SER A 166 -53.77 30.44 26.72
CA SER A 166 -54.96 29.57 26.71
C SER A 166 -54.69 28.21 26.02
N LEU A 167 -55.10 27.13 26.69
CA LEU A 167 -55.40 25.78 26.12
C LEU A 167 -56.81 25.82 25.45
N PRO A 168 -57.39 24.80 24.76
CA PRO A 168 -57.02 23.36 24.54
C PRO A 168 -57.32 22.88 23.06
N PRO A 169 -57.86 21.67 22.73
CA PRO A 169 -57.17 20.38 22.46
C PRO A 169 -57.53 19.67 21.11
N CYS A 170 -56.92 18.48 20.87
CA CYS A 170 -57.29 17.39 19.91
C CYS A 170 -57.09 17.71 18.41
N THR A 171 -56.75 16.82 17.44
CA THR A 171 -57.17 15.43 17.14
C THR A 171 -56.34 14.87 15.94
N HIS A 172 -56.20 13.53 15.88
CA HIS A 172 -56.12 12.63 14.71
C HIS A 172 -54.87 12.56 13.77
N THR A 173 -54.42 11.30 13.61
CA THR A 173 -53.50 10.60 12.67
C THR A 173 -53.93 10.67 11.17
N PRO A 174 -53.33 9.95 10.19
CA PRO A 174 -51.94 9.45 9.94
C PRO A 174 -51.45 9.80 8.50
N THR A 175 -50.21 9.45 8.10
CA THR A 175 -49.90 8.67 6.86
C THR A 175 -48.41 8.66 6.44
N ASN A 176 -48.02 7.47 5.95
CA ASN A 176 -47.05 7.15 4.91
C ASN A 176 -45.54 7.03 5.18
N CYS A 177 -45.21 5.77 5.44
CA CYS A 177 -44.05 5.00 5.01
C CYS A 177 -43.78 5.05 3.49
N THR A 178 -42.61 5.53 3.08
CA THR A 178 -41.79 5.21 1.88
C THR A 178 -40.41 5.90 2.14
N GLN A 179 -39.21 5.49 1.75
CA GLN A 179 -38.68 4.44 0.88
C GLN A 179 -37.18 4.34 1.23
N THR A 180 -36.67 3.14 1.47
CA THR A 180 -35.22 2.86 1.54
C THR A 180 -34.67 2.80 0.12
N HIS A 181 -33.70 3.66 -0.23
CA HIS A 181 -32.98 3.57 -1.50
C HIS A 181 -31.62 2.92 -1.27
N VAL A 182 -31.50 1.70 -1.77
CA VAL A 182 -30.23 0.97 -1.96
C VAL A 182 -29.53 1.60 -3.15
N GLN A 183 -28.24 1.94 -3.02
CA GLN A 183 -27.37 2.25 -4.16
C GLN A 183 -26.22 1.25 -4.17
N THR A 184 -26.35 0.26 -5.05
CA THR A 184 -25.26 -0.58 -5.56
C THR A 184 -24.51 0.20 -6.64
N HIS A 185 -23.22 0.44 -6.46
CA HIS A 185 -22.33 0.88 -7.54
C HIS A 185 -21.38 -0.26 -7.90
N THR A 186 -21.72 -0.93 -9.00
CA THR A 186 -20.83 -1.83 -9.73
C THR A 186 -20.03 -0.98 -10.73
N PHE A 187 -18.71 -0.86 -10.52
CA PHE A 187 -17.78 -0.37 -11.52
C PHE A 187 -17.21 -1.57 -12.28
N PHE A 188 -17.43 -1.61 -13.60
CA PHE A 188 -16.68 -2.47 -14.52
C PHE A 188 -16.00 -1.57 -15.55
N ILE A 189 -14.68 -1.74 -15.67
CA ILE A 189 -13.80 -1.07 -16.62
C ILE A 189 -13.63 -2.01 -17.82
N THR A 190 -13.87 -1.48 -19.02
CA THR A 190 -13.21 -1.85 -20.28
C THR A 190 -12.89 -0.58 -21.02
#